data_AF-A0AAP0BI01-F1
#
_entry.id   AF-A0AAP0BI01-F1
#
_cell.length_a   1.000
_cell.length_b   1.000
_cell.length_c   1.000
_cell.angle_alpha   90.00
_cell.angle_beta   90.00
_cell.angle_gamma   90.00
#
_symmetry.space_group_name_H-M   'P 1'
#
loop_
_entity.id
_entity.type
_entity.pdbx_description
1 polymer ?
#
loop_
_entity_poly.entity_id
_entity_poly.type
_entity_poly.pdbx_seq_one_letter_code
_entity_poly.pdbx_strand_id
1 'polypeptide(L)'
;MTHVLGKEEEYANLDNAVARRLSSLASIPHVPRINTFFPDFSEASLDHQRLLQRLNAYGLFEVKVSGDGNCQFRAVSDQLYGSPEHHKHVRKEVVKQLKKFPSAYEGYVPMKYRKYRRKMAKSGEWGDHVTLQAAADKVVFLAFFHVDYLRN
;
A
#
# COMPACT_ATOMS: atom_id res chain seq x y z
N MET A 1 -29.47 5.95 7.98
CA MET A 1 -28.69 4.78 8.43
C MET A 1 -28.63 3.65 7.38
N THR A 2 -29.33 3.76 6.24
CA THR A 2 -29.39 2.77 5.15
C THR A 2 -28.35 2.95 4.04
N HIS A 3 -27.70 4.12 3.95
CA HIS A 3 -26.77 4.44 2.86
C HIS A 3 -25.33 3.90 3.02
N VAL A 4 -24.97 3.38 4.20
CA VAL A 4 -23.60 2.92 4.51
C VAL A 4 -23.42 1.44 4.20
N LEU A 5 -24.44 0.62 4.50
CA LEU A 5 -24.42 -0.83 4.29
C LEU A 5 -24.28 -1.24 2.81
N GLY A 6 -24.92 -0.49 1.90
CA GLY A 6 -24.83 -0.78 0.46
C GLY A 6 -23.45 -0.54 -0.13
N LYS A 7 -22.64 0.34 0.46
CA LYS A 7 -21.26 0.58 0.00
C LYS A 7 -20.33 -0.55 0.44
N GLU A 8 -20.51 -1.08 1.64
CA GLU A 8 -19.65 -2.13 2.20
C GLU A 8 -19.78 -3.47 1.44
N GLU A 9 -21.00 -3.87 1.06
CA GLU A 9 -21.22 -5.04 0.20
C GLU A 9 -20.68 -4.85 -1.23
N GLU A 10 -20.75 -3.62 -1.75
CA GLU A 10 -20.17 -3.28 -3.05
C GLU A 10 -18.64 -3.40 -3.00
N TYR A 11 -17.98 -2.87 -1.97
CA TYR A 11 -16.54 -3.00 -1.77
C TYR A 11 -16.09 -4.46 -1.62
N ALA A 12 -16.81 -5.27 -0.82
CA ALA A 12 -16.47 -6.68 -0.63
C ALA A 12 -16.61 -7.50 -1.93
N ASN A 13 -17.61 -7.19 -2.76
CA ASN A 13 -17.77 -7.81 -4.07
C ASN A 13 -16.69 -7.35 -5.06
N LEU A 14 -16.31 -6.07 -5.04
CA LEU A 14 -15.20 -5.55 -5.83
C LEU A 14 -13.88 -6.21 -5.42
N ASP A 15 -13.57 -6.33 -4.12
CA ASP A 15 -12.36 -6.97 -3.62
C ASP A 15 -12.25 -8.43 -4.07
N ASN A 16 -13.36 -9.19 -4.00
CA ASN A 16 -13.40 -10.57 -4.49
C ASN A 16 -13.26 -10.67 -6.02
N ALA A 17 -13.75 -9.70 -6.77
CA ALA A 17 -13.56 -9.64 -8.22
C ALA A 17 -12.12 -9.26 -8.59
N VAL A 18 -11.52 -8.31 -7.87
CA VAL A 18 -10.13 -7.89 -8.03
C VAL A 18 -9.19 -9.02 -7.68
N ALA A 19 -9.38 -9.72 -6.55
CA ALA A 19 -8.55 -10.85 -6.15
C ALA A 19 -8.58 -11.98 -7.19
N ARG A 20 -9.76 -12.28 -7.76
CA ARG A 20 -9.91 -13.25 -8.86
C ARG A 20 -9.26 -12.78 -10.16
N ARG A 21 -9.34 -11.50 -10.49
CA ARG A 21 -8.63 -10.93 -11.65
C ARG A 21 -7.12 -11.04 -11.47
N LEU A 22 -6.60 -10.58 -10.32
CA LEU A 22 -5.17 -10.61 -9.99
C LEU A 22 -4.61 -12.04 -10.00
N SER A 23 -5.34 -13.03 -9.50
CA SER A 23 -4.90 -14.44 -9.53
C SER A 23 -4.86 -15.04 -10.93
N SER A 24 -5.61 -14.47 -11.89
CA SER A 24 -5.61 -14.88 -13.29
C SER A 24 -4.62 -14.12 -14.18
N LEU A 25 -3.90 -13.12 -13.64
CA LEU A 25 -2.97 -12.32 -14.42
C LEU A 25 -1.73 -13.14 -14.79
N ALA A 26 -1.49 -13.31 -16.09
CA ALA A 26 -0.24 -13.86 -16.59
C ALA A 26 0.91 -12.92 -16.23
N SER A 27 1.98 -13.47 -15.64
CA SER A 27 3.19 -12.71 -15.33
C SER A 27 3.82 -12.19 -16.62
N ILE A 28 3.95 -10.87 -16.74
CA ILE A 28 4.71 -10.25 -17.84
C ILE A 28 6.20 -10.41 -17.52
N PRO A 29 6.98 -11.10 -18.36
CA PRO A 29 8.42 -11.23 -18.15
C PRO A 29 9.08 -9.87 -17.94
N HIS A 30 9.91 -9.79 -16.92
CA HIS A 30 10.66 -8.58 -16.60
C HIS A 30 12.11 -8.95 -16.33
N VAL A 31 13.03 -8.20 -16.95
CA VAL A 31 14.45 -8.26 -16.63
C VAL A 31 14.73 -7.18 -15.58
N PRO A 32 15.05 -7.55 -14.32
CA PRO A 32 15.39 -6.57 -13.30
C PRO A 32 16.60 -5.76 -13.75
N ARG A 33 16.59 -4.45 -13.44
CA ARG A 33 17.73 -3.56 -13.66
C ARG A 33 18.14 -2.95 -12.33
N ILE A 34 19.44 -2.91 -12.07
CA ILE A 34 19.99 -2.19 -10.92
C ILE A 34 20.23 -0.76 -11.37
N ASN A 35 19.50 0.20 -10.80
CA ASN A 35 19.73 1.62 -11.07
C ASN A 35 20.97 2.06 -10.28
N THR A 36 22.10 2.20 -10.97
CA THR A 36 23.36 2.66 -10.37
C THR A 36 23.43 4.18 -10.24
N PHE A 37 22.62 4.90 -11.02
CA PHE A 37 22.51 6.35 -11.02
C PHE A 37 21.04 6.77 -11.00
N PHE A 38 20.78 8.03 -10.66
CA PHE A 38 19.46 8.61 -10.84
C PHE A 38 19.14 8.64 -12.33
N PRO A 39 17.96 8.12 -12.75
CA PRO A 39 17.58 8.13 -14.16
C PRO A 39 17.48 9.56 -14.65
N ASP A 40 17.90 9.78 -15.89
CA ASP A 40 17.65 11.05 -16.55
C ASP A 40 16.15 11.21 -16.89
N PHE A 41 15.77 12.38 -17.40
CA PHE A 41 14.37 12.64 -17.74
C PHE A 41 13.82 11.67 -18.81
N SER A 42 14.66 11.28 -19.78
CA SER A 42 14.27 10.36 -20.85
C SER A 42 14.05 8.95 -20.30
N GLU A 43 14.98 8.45 -19.49
CA GLU A 43 14.89 7.15 -18.83
C GLU A 43 13.67 7.07 -17.90
N ALA A 44 13.45 8.10 -17.07
CA ALA A 44 12.28 8.18 -16.21
C ALA A 44 10.96 8.18 -17.01
N SER A 45 10.94 8.85 -18.16
CA SER A 45 9.76 8.86 -19.06
C SER A 45 9.50 7.49 -19.67
N LEU A 46 10.54 6.78 -20.10
CA LEU A 46 10.43 5.42 -20.64
C LEU A 46 9.96 4.43 -19.57
N ASP A 47 10.49 4.55 -18.35
CA ASP A 47 10.07 3.72 -17.22
C ASP A 47 8.60 3.98 -16.85
N HIS A 48 8.15 5.25 -16.89
CA HIS A 48 6.74 5.61 -16.68
C HIS A 48 5.83 5.06 -17.79
N GLN A 49 6.24 5.14 -19.06
CA GLN A 49 5.50 4.53 -20.17
C GLN A 49 5.37 3.01 -20.01
N ARG A 50 6.44 2.33 -19.58
CA ARG A 50 6.41 0.89 -19.28
C ARG A 50 5.44 0.56 -18.14
N LEU A 51 5.39 1.41 -17.11
CA LEU A 51 4.40 1.26 -16.02
C LEU A 51 2.97 1.35 -16.58
N LEU A 52 2.66 2.38 -17.38
CA LEU A 52 1.33 2.58 -17.96
C LEU A 52 0.90 1.40 -18.84
N GLN A 53 1.80 0.86 -19.67
CA GLN A 53 1.53 -0.32 -20.48
C GLN A 53 1.15 -1.54 -19.64
N ARG A 54 1.84 -1.76 -18.51
CA ARG A 54 1.56 -2.88 -17.59
C ARG A 54 0.25 -2.70 -16.85
N LEU A 55 -0.03 -1.50 -16.38
CA LEU A 55 -1.32 -1.18 -15.74
C LEU A 55 -2.47 -1.46 -16.72
N ASN A 56 -2.36 -0.98 -17.97
CA ASN A 56 -3.36 -1.19 -19.00
C ASN A 56 -3.57 -2.68 -19.34
N ALA A 57 -2.50 -3.48 -19.40
CA ALA A 57 -2.59 -4.93 -19.62
C ALA A 57 -3.42 -5.66 -18.54
N TYR A 58 -3.53 -5.07 -17.35
CA TYR A 58 -4.29 -5.61 -16.22
C TYR A 58 -5.62 -4.88 -15.97
N GLY A 59 -6.01 -3.94 -16.84
CA GLY A 59 -7.20 -3.11 -16.64
C GLY A 59 -7.10 -2.18 -15.43
N LEU A 60 -5.86 -1.83 -15.03
CA LEU A 60 -5.55 -0.91 -13.93
C LEU A 60 -5.13 0.45 -14.50
N PHE A 61 -5.15 1.48 -13.65
CA PHE A 61 -4.70 2.81 -13.99
C PHE A 61 -3.94 3.45 -12.81
N GLU A 62 -3.13 4.46 -13.11
CA GLU A 62 -2.38 5.19 -12.09
C GLU A 62 -3.26 6.27 -11.46
N VAL A 63 -3.34 6.26 -10.13
CA VAL A 63 -3.95 7.35 -9.35
C VAL A 63 -2.82 8.19 -8.75
N LYS A 64 -2.75 9.46 -9.16
CA LYS A 64 -1.74 10.39 -8.64
C LYS A 64 -2.11 10.84 -7.23
N VAL A 65 -1.16 10.71 -6.31
CA VAL A 65 -1.23 11.28 -4.96
C VAL A 65 -0.20 12.38 -4.78
N SER A 66 -0.38 13.24 -3.77
CA SER A 66 0.59 14.28 -3.45
C SER A 66 1.96 13.69 -3.14
N GLY A 67 3.01 14.21 -3.78
CA GLY A 67 4.42 13.84 -3.56
C GLY A 67 5.02 14.39 -2.27
N ASP A 68 4.28 14.34 -1.17
CA ASP A 68 4.75 14.73 0.16
C ASP A 68 5.27 13.50 0.93
N GLY A 69 5.83 13.70 2.12
CA GLY A 69 6.24 12.58 2.98
C GLY A 69 5.08 11.73 3.54
N ASN A 70 3.85 11.92 3.07
CA ASN A 70 2.71 11.06 3.37
C ASN A 70 2.27 10.22 2.17
N CYS A 71 2.90 10.36 1.00
CA CYS A 71 2.49 9.74 -0.26
C CYS A 71 2.21 8.24 -0.14
N GLN A 72 3.07 7.47 0.52
CA GLN A 72 2.86 6.03 0.73
C GLN A 72 1.57 5.74 1.50
N PHE A 73 1.30 6.48 2.59
CA PHE A 73 0.09 6.30 3.39
C PHE A 73 -1.16 6.83 2.69
N ARG A 74 -1.03 7.84 1.82
CA ARG A 74 -2.11 8.31 0.95
C ARG A 74 -2.46 7.26 -0.10
N ALA A 75 -1.47 6.65 -0.74
CA ALA A 75 -1.69 5.57 -1.69
C ALA A 75 -2.37 4.36 -1.02
N VAL A 76 -1.90 3.94 0.16
CA VAL A 76 -2.56 2.86 0.91
C VAL A 76 -3.98 3.26 1.35
N SER A 77 -4.18 4.51 1.78
CA SER A 77 -5.51 5.02 2.13
C SER A 77 -6.47 4.96 0.94
N ASP A 78 -6.00 5.36 -0.25
CA ASP A 78 -6.77 5.31 -1.48
C ASP A 78 -7.19 3.87 -1.83
N GLN A 79 -6.25 2.92 -1.72
CA GLN A 79 -6.54 1.50 -1.99
C GLN A 79 -7.50 0.86 -0.98
N LEU A 80 -7.53 1.32 0.27
CA LEU A 80 -8.39 0.74 1.33
C LEU A 80 -9.75 1.44 1.47
N TYR A 81 -9.80 2.74 1.21
CA TYR A 81 -10.96 3.58 1.53
C TYR A 81 -11.50 4.35 0.33
N GLY A 82 -10.91 4.16 -0.87
CA GLY A 82 -11.24 4.93 -2.07
C GLY A 82 -10.92 6.42 -1.94
N SER A 83 -10.08 6.81 -0.97
CA SER A 83 -9.70 8.20 -0.73
C SER A 83 -8.34 8.33 -0.02
N PRO A 84 -7.47 9.26 -0.45
CA PRO A 84 -6.19 9.51 0.20
C PRO A 84 -6.31 10.26 1.55
N GLU A 85 -7.50 10.74 1.92
CA GLU A 85 -7.70 11.62 3.09
C GLU A 85 -7.56 10.89 4.43
N HIS A 86 -7.67 9.56 4.46
CA HIS A 86 -7.48 8.75 5.67
C HIS A 86 -6.01 8.40 5.94
N HIS A 87 -5.05 8.98 5.23
CA HIS A 87 -3.61 8.68 5.36
C HIS A 87 -3.06 8.79 6.80
N LYS A 88 -3.60 9.71 7.62
CA LYS A 88 -3.22 9.83 9.04
C LYS A 88 -3.63 8.61 9.85
N HIS A 89 -4.82 8.08 9.58
CA HIS A 89 -5.33 6.86 10.23
C HIS A 89 -4.49 5.65 9.81
N VAL A 90 -4.23 5.51 8.51
CA VAL A 90 -3.35 4.44 7.98
C VAL A 90 -1.97 4.48 8.66
N ARG A 91 -1.31 5.65 8.70
CA ARG A 91 -0.02 5.80 9.39
C ARG A 91 -0.09 5.36 10.84
N LYS A 92 -1.16 5.73 11.56
CA LYS A 92 -1.35 5.36 12.97
C LYS A 92 -1.44 3.85 13.14
N GLU A 93 -2.19 3.15 12.30
CA GLU A 93 -2.33 1.69 12.38
C GLU A 93 -1.03 0.96 11.99
N VAL A 94 -0.32 1.43 10.97
CA VAL A 94 1.01 0.92 10.60
C VAL A 94 1.98 1.06 11.78
N VAL A 95 2.06 2.23 12.39
CA VAL A 95 2.94 2.47 13.55
C VAL A 95 2.52 1.62 14.76
N LYS A 96 1.22 1.34 14.92
CA LYS A 96 0.72 0.43 15.97
C LYS A 96 1.18 -1.00 15.72
N GLN A 97 1.13 -1.47 14.47
CA GLN A 97 1.66 -2.78 14.05
C GLN A 97 3.16 -2.90 14.38
N LEU A 98 3.96 -1.90 13.97
CA LEU A 98 5.40 -1.82 14.26
C LEU A 98 5.71 -1.82 15.77
N LYS A 99 4.83 -1.23 16.59
CA LYS A 99 4.98 -1.26 18.05
C LYS A 99 4.66 -2.63 18.63
N LYS A 100 3.65 -3.31 18.10
CA LYS A 100 3.14 -4.59 18.63
C LYS A 100 4.06 -5.76 18.32
N PHE A 101 4.70 -5.77 17.15
CA PHE A 101 5.53 -6.89 16.69
C PHE A 101 6.96 -6.45 16.31
N PRO A 102 7.75 -5.93 17.27
CA PRO A 102 9.09 -5.40 16.97
C PRO A 102 10.03 -6.46 16.36
N SER A 103 9.98 -7.70 16.83
CA SER A 103 10.84 -8.80 16.37
C SER A 103 10.65 -9.12 14.89
N ALA A 104 9.49 -8.84 14.31
CA ALA A 104 9.22 -9.07 12.89
C ALA A 104 9.93 -8.05 11.98
N TYR A 105 10.29 -6.87 12.50
CA TYR A 105 10.72 -5.74 11.69
C TYR A 105 12.10 -5.19 12.05
N GLU A 106 12.54 -5.33 13.30
CA GLU A 106 13.75 -4.68 13.81
C GLU A 106 15.01 -5.05 13.03
N GLY A 107 15.13 -6.31 12.57
CA GLY A 107 16.28 -6.77 11.79
C GLY A 107 16.46 -6.11 10.41
N TYR A 108 15.41 -5.48 9.87
CA TYR A 108 15.43 -4.81 8.56
C TYR A 108 15.73 -3.30 8.68
N VAL A 109 15.87 -2.80 9.90
CA VAL A 109 16.06 -1.36 10.15
C VAL A 109 17.52 -1.10 10.53
N PRO A 110 18.27 -0.28 9.76
CA PRO A 110 19.71 -0.05 10.00
C PRO A 110 20.00 0.87 11.20
N MET A 111 18.99 1.19 12.01
CA MET A 111 19.10 2.06 13.18
C MET A 111 18.35 1.48 14.38
N LYS A 112 18.61 2.00 15.57
CA LYS A 112 17.88 1.61 16.79
C LYS A 112 16.37 1.67 16.55
N TYR A 113 15.68 0.54 16.71
CA TYR A 113 14.27 0.43 16.34
C TYR A 113 13.35 1.41 17.08
N ARG A 114 13.68 1.71 18.35
CA ARG A 114 12.99 2.75 19.13
C ARG A 114 13.06 4.14 18.47
N LYS A 115 14.17 4.49 17.83
CA LYS A 115 14.35 5.76 17.10
C LYS A 115 13.54 5.71 15.80
N TYR A 116 13.62 4.62 15.07
CA TYR A 116 12.84 4.37 13.85
C TYR A 116 11.33 4.54 14.08
N ARG A 117 10.75 3.87 15.07
CA ARG A 117 9.30 3.98 15.38
C ARG A 117 8.87 5.41 15.72
N ARG A 118 9.71 6.16 16.44
CA ARG A 118 9.42 7.58 16.74
C ARG A 118 9.47 8.45 15.48
N LYS A 119 10.38 8.13 14.55
CA LYS A 119 10.48 8.79 13.25
C LYS A 119 9.22 8.53 12.42
N MET A 120 8.85 7.26 12.25
CA MET A 120 7.68 6.84 11.45
C MET A 120 6.32 7.36 11.99
N ALA A 121 6.24 7.64 13.30
CA ALA A 121 5.06 8.24 13.91
C ALA A 121 4.83 9.71 13.50
N LYS A 122 5.84 10.41 12.97
CA LYS A 122 5.72 11.82 12.58
C LYS A 122 4.98 11.94 11.25
N SER A 123 4.04 12.89 11.17
CA SER A 123 3.42 13.27 9.90
C SER A 123 4.48 13.83 8.96
N GLY A 124 4.40 13.49 7.67
CA GLY A 124 5.39 13.89 6.67
C GLY A 124 6.70 13.11 6.72
N GLU A 125 6.85 12.11 7.60
CA GLU A 125 7.97 11.18 7.51
C GLU A 125 7.73 10.16 6.39
N TRP A 126 8.68 10.07 5.46
CA TRP A 126 8.64 9.15 4.33
C TRP A 126 8.58 7.69 4.82
N GLY A 127 7.62 6.95 4.27
CA GLY A 127 7.55 5.50 4.47
C GLY A 127 8.63 4.78 3.68
N ASP A 128 8.89 3.54 4.05
CA ASP A 128 9.86 2.64 3.42
C ASP A 128 9.24 1.24 3.19
N HIS A 129 10.08 0.27 2.87
CA HIS A 129 9.65 -1.11 2.66
C HIS A 129 9.12 -1.76 3.97
N VAL A 130 9.62 -1.34 5.13
CA VAL A 130 9.18 -1.88 6.43
C VAL A 130 7.80 -1.35 6.81
N THR A 131 7.51 -0.07 6.56
CA THR A 131 6.15 0.46 6.74
C THR A 131 5.16 -0.15 5.77
N LEU A 132 5.59 -0.47 4.54
CA LEU A 132 4.75 -1.16 3.56
C LEU A 132 4.43 -2.60 3.99
N GLN A 133 5.43 -3.35 4.48
CA GLN A 133 5.20 -4.69 5.03
C GLN A 133 4.26 -4.65 6.24
N ALA A 134 4.48 -3.72 7.18
CA ALA A 134 3.62 -3.56 8.33
C ALA A 134 2.19 -3.14 7.96
N ALA A 135 2.01 -2.33 6.90
CA ALA A 135 0.71 -2.05 6.33
C ALA A 135 0.05 -3.32 5.79
N ALA A 136 0.77 -4.12 5.01
CA ALA A 136 0.26 -5.39 4.49
C ALA A 136 -0.13 -6.35 5.63
N ASP A 137 0.72 -6.56 6.63
CA ASP A 137 0.40 -7.44 7.76
C ASP A 137 -0.83 -6.97 8.52
N LYS A 138 -0.98 -5.65 8.68
CA LYS A 138 -2.13 -5.05 9.36
C LYS A 138 -3.41 -5.13 8.52
N VAL A 139 -3.31 -4.90 7.22
CA VAL A 139 -4.43 -4.90 6.26
C VAL A 139 -4.91 -6.32 5.98
N VAL A 140 -4.01 -7.26 5.73
CA VAL A 140 -4.34 -8.68 5.57
C VAL A 140 -5.04 -9.17 6.82
N PHE A 141 -4.53 -8.83 8.01
CA PHE A 141 -5.23 -9.09 9.26
C PHE A 141 -6.61 -8.42 9.29
N LEU A 142 -6.75 -7.14 8.96
CA LEU A 142 -8.05 -6.47 8.94
C LEU A 142 -9.03 -7.10 7.93
N ALA A 143 -8.58 -7.50 6.75
CA ALA A 143 -9.39 -8.17 5.74
C ALA A 143 -9.87 -9.54 6.25
N PHE A 144 -9.00 -10.33 6.88
CA PHE A 144 -9.39 -11.59 7.52
C PHE A 144 -10.46 -11.36 8.60
N PHE A 145 -10.24 -10.39 9.51
CA PHE A 145 -11.22 -10.10 10.56
C PHE A 145 -12.53 -9.50 10.03
N HIS A 146 -12.52 -8.70 8.96
CA HIS A 146 -13.75 -8.19 8.34
C HIS A 146 -14.53 -9.31 7.66
N VAL A 147 -13.86 -10.21 6.93
CA VAL A 147 -14.50 -11.36 6.30
C VAL A 147 -15.07 -12.32 7.34
N ASP A 148 -14.38 -12.52 8.47
CA ASP A 148 -14.86 -13.38 9.55
C ASP A 148 -15.98 -12.74 10.38
N TYR A 149 -15.94 -11.41 10.59
CA TYR A 149 -17.00 -10.68 11.29
C TYR A 149 -18.30 -10.61 10.48
N LEU A 150 -18.23 -10.63 9.14
CA LEU A 150 -19.40 -10.65 8.26
C LEU A 150 -19.98 -12.06 8.04
N ARG A 151 -19.39 -13.11 8.62
CA ARG A 151 -19.86 -14.50 8.53
C ARG A 151 -20.59 -15.01 9.78
N ASN A 152 -20.72 -14.18 10.83
CA ASN A 152 -21.51 -14.47 12.04
C ASN A 152 -22.66 -13.48 12.18
#